data_AF-A0A949FNU3-F1
#
_entry.id   AF-A0A949FNU3-F1
#
_cell.length_a   1.000
_cell.length_b   1.000
_cell.length_c   1.000
_cell.angle_alpha   90.00
_cell.angle_beta   90.00
_cell.angle_gamma   90.00
#
_symmetry.space_group_name_H-M   'P 1'
#
loop_
_entity.id
_entity.type
_entity.pdbx_description
1 polymer ?
#
loop_
_entity_poly.entity_id
_entity_poly.type
_entity_poly.pdbx_seq_one_letter_code
_entity_poly.pdbx_strand_id
1 'polypeptide(L)'
;PLLVPRVLYPRAVRGGGWDKSAEDCRSAAKEGSTEDWIAQDPQVPVSIWYLTDALHVGFRVVRPLVEPSQEEKEKFWEYSEPIQKERPIPLDR
;
A
#
# COMPACT_ATOMS: atom_id res chain seq x y z
N PRO A 1 -0.93 -5.11 -17.10
CA PRO A 1 -1.29 -3.67 -17.11
C PRO A 1 -1.15 -3.12 -15.68
N LEU A 2 -0.70 -1.87 -15.51
CA LEU A 2 -0.74 -1.21 -14.20
C LEU A 2 -2.21 -0.94 -13.84
N LEU A 3 -2.71 -1.62 -12.82
CA LEU A 3 -4.05 -1.38 -12.31
C LEU A 3 -3.97 -0.25 -11.31
N VAL A 4 -4.31 0.95 -11.78
CA VAL A 4 -4.45 2.14 -10.95
C VAL A 4 -5.62 1.92 -9.99
N PRO A 5 -5.39 1.99 -8.68
CA PRO A 5 -6.49 1.79 -7.75
C PRO A 5 -7.45 3.00 -7.74
N ARG A 6 -8.70 2.75 -7.31
CA ARG A 6 -9.78 3.77 -7.27
C ARG A 6 -10.28 4.09 -5.87
N VAL A 7 -9.95 3.26 -4.89
CA VAL A 7 -10.32 3.39 -3.47
C VAL A 7 -9.07 3.22 -2.62
N LEU A 8 -9.00 3.78 -1.42
CA LEU A 8 -7.80 3.68 -0.57
C LEU A 8 -7.62 2.25 -0.03
N TYR A 9 -8.69 1.68 0.50
CA TYR A 9 -8.73 0.32 1.03
C TYR A 9 -9.73 -0.54 0.24
N PRO A 10 -9.44 -1.83 0.00
CA PRO A 10 -8.16 -2.49 0.30
C PRO A 10 -7.07 -2.24 -0.77
N ARG A 11 -5.80 -2.13 -0.33
CA ARG A 11 -4.59 -2.30 -1.16
C ARG A 11 -4.14 -3.76 -1.13
N ALA A 12 -3.73 -4.32 -2.25
CA ALA A 12 -3.32 -5.72 -2.30
C ALA A 12 -1.85 -5.90 -1.88
N VAL A 13 -1.60 -6.76 -0.91
CA VAL A 13 -0.27 -7.33 -0.59
C VAL A 13 -0.23 -8.81 -0.96
N ARG A 14 0.96 -9.35 -1.24
CA ARG A 14 1.15 -10.66 -1.87
C ARG A 14 2.29 -11.43 -1.24
N GLY A 15 2.18 -12.75 -1.22
CA GLY A 15 3.27 -13.68 -0.90
C GLY A 15 3.27 -14.23 0.53
N GLY A 16 2.54 -13.61 1.45
CA GLY A 16 2.55 -13.97 2.87
C GLY A 16 3.68 -13.26 3.65
N GLY A 17 3.57 -13.29 4.98
CA GLY A 17 4.50 -12.69 5.92
C GLY A 17 5.12 -13.73 6.85
N TRP A 18 6.07 -13.30 7.67
CA TRP A 18 6.68 -14.15 8.70
C TRP A 18 5.68 -14.63 9.77
N ASP A 19 4.55 -13.95 9.88
CA ASP A 19 3.43 -14.19 10.80
C ASP A 19 2.38 -15.17 10.22
N LYS A 20 2.56 -15.66 8.99
CA LYS A 20 1.60 -16.54 8.30
C LYS A 20 2.06 -18.00 8.27
N SER A 21 1.10 -18.90 8.11
CA SER A 21 1.36 -20.34 7.89
C SER A 21 2.00 -20.59 6.52
N ALA A 22 2.56 -21.77 6.32
CA ALA A 22 3.16 -22.15 5.04
C ALA A 22 2.10 -22.22 3.91
N GLU A 23 0.89 -22.65 4.26
CA GLU A 23 -0.26 -22.78 3.37
C GLU A 23 -0.73 -21.40 2.84
N ASP A 24 -0.55 -20.37 3.66
CA ASP A 24 -0.88 -18.98 3.33
C ASP A 24 0.24 -18.27 2.53
N CYS A 25 1.45 -18.81 2.50
CA CYS A 25 2.63 -18.26 1.81
C CYS A 25 2.78 -18.77 0.37
N ARG A 26 1.75 -18.56 -0.47
CA ARG A 26 1.73 -19.00 -1.88
C ARG A 26 1.80 -17.84 -2.87
N SER A 27 2.25 -18.10 -4.10
CA SER A 27 2.29 -17.08 -5.17
C SER A 27 0.92 -16.47 -5.47
N ALA A 28 -0.16 -17.21 -5.18
CA ALA A 28 -1.53 -16.77 -5.36
C ALA A 28 -2.16 -16.14 -4.09
N ALA A 29 -1.44 -16.02 -2.98
CA ALA A 29 -1.90 -15.42 -1.72
C ALA A 29 -2.06 -13.90 -1.83
N LYS A 30 -3.22 -13.40 -1.43
CA LYS A 30 -3.67 -12.02 -1.56
C LYS A 30 -4.23 -11.61 -0.20
N GLU A 31 -3.72 -10.54 0.37
CA GLU A 31 -4.29 -9.90 1.55
C GLU A 31 -4.62 -8.44 1.18
N GLY A 32 -5.76 -7.96 1.68
CA GLY A 32 -6.20 -6.59 1.46
C GLY A 32 -5.87 -5.74 2.68
N SER A 33 -5.33 -4.54 2.47
CA SER A 33 -5.09 -3.60 3.56
C SER A 33 -6.40 -3.12 4.19
N THR A 34 -6.34 -2.79 5.47
CA THR A 34 -7.42 -2.17 6.23
C THR A 34 -6.97 -0.85 6.84
N GLU A 35 -7.92 -0.05 7.30
CA GLU A 35 -7.63 1.19 8.02
C GLU A 35 -6.85 0.94 9.33
N ASP A 36 -7.01 -0.23 9.92
CA ASP A 36 -6.36 -0.61 11.18
C ASP A 36 -4.85 -0.68 11.08
N TRP A 37 -4.29 -0.84 9.88
CA TRP A 37 -2.84 -0.96 9.64
C TRP A 37 -2.03 0.26 10.08
N ILE A 38 -2.69 1.37 10.36
CA ILE A 38 -2.10 2.63 10.79
C ILE A 38 -2.74 3.16 12.08
N ALA A 39 -3.55 2.35 12.76
CA ALA A 39 -4.31 2.80 13.92
C ALA A 39 -3.42 3.28 15.07
N GLN A 40 -2.19 2.75 15.18
CA GLN A 40 -1.22 3.12 16.22
C GLN A 40 -0.23 4.20 15.81
N ASP A 41 -0.41 4.89 14.68
CA ASP A 41 0.45 6.04 14.35
C ASP A 41 0.25 7.18 15.37
N PRO A 42 1.27 7.52 16.18
CA PRO A 42 1.16 8.56 17.21
C PRO A 42 1.28 9.98 16.64
N GLN A 43 1.55 10.15 15.34
CA GLN A 43 1.76 11.45 14.72
C GLN A 43 0.46 12.25 14.58
N VAL A 44 0.60 13.58 14.68
CA VAL A 44 -0.47 14.54 14.40
C VAL A 44 0.11 15.62 13.45
N PRO A 45 -0.27 15.64 12.17
CA PRO A 45 -1.22 14.74 11.50
C PRO A 45 -0.66 13.32 11.32
N VAL A 46 -1.56 12.34 11.18
CA VAL A 46 -1.23 10.94 10.92
C VAL A 46 -0.67 10.80 9.51
N SER A 47 0.49 10.17 9.39
CA SER A 47 1.17 9.95 8.13
C SER A 47 0.34 9.09 7.18
N ILE A 48 0.56 9.20 5.86
CA ILE A 48 0.00 8.23 4.90
C ILE A 48 0.91 7.01 4.69
N TRP A 49 2.13 7.05 5.24
CA TRP A 49 3.19 6.05 4.98
C TRP A 49 3.50 5.15 6.18
N TYR A 50 3.12 5.54 7.39
CA TYR A 50 3.53 4.84 8.61
C TYR A 50 2.51 3.76 9.02
N LEU A 51 2.61 2.59 8.40
CA LEU A 51 1.75 1.43 8.70
C LEU A 51 2.17 0.73 10.01
N THR A 52 1.94 1.38 11.15
CA THR A 52 2.35 0.95 12.49
C THR A 52 1.90 -0.46 12.87
N ASP A 53 0.75 -0.90 12.38
CA ASP A 53 0.13 -2.18 12.72
C ASP A 53 0.26 -3.24 11.61
N ALA A 54 1.06 -2.98 10.56
CA ALA A 54 1.28 -3.89 9.44
C ALA A 54 2.75 -4.32 9.31
N LEU A 55 3.33 -4.85 10.39
CA LEU A 55 4.75 -5.23 10.48
C LEU A 55 5.20 -6.32 9.49
N HIS A 56 4.26 -7.08 8.94
CA HIS A 56 4.53 -8.10 7.91
C HIS A 56 4.67 -7.51 6.50
N VAL A 57 4.30 -6.24 6.31
CA VAL A 57 4.28 -5.59 5.00
C VAL A 57 5.63 -4.94 4.70
N GLY A 58 6.15 -5.22 3.51
CA GLY A 58 7.33 -4.57 2.94
C GLY A 58 7.11 -4.15 1.49
N PHE A 59 8.17 -3.72 0.82
CA PHE A 59 8.12 -3.34 -0.60
C PHE A 59 9.10 -4.16 -1.43
N ARG A 60 8.73 -4.40 -2.70
CA ARG A 60 9.62 -4.95 -3.72
C ARG A 60 9.65 -3.99 -4.89
N VAL A 61 10.82 -3.45 -5.18
CA VAL A 61 11.01 -2.53 -6.31
C VAL A 61 10.86 -3.30 -7.61
N VAL A 62 10.05 -2.78 -8.52
CA VAL A 62 9.87 -3.29 -9.88
C VAL A 62 10.10 -2.16 -10.87
N ARG A 63 10.59 -2.50 -12.06
CA ARG A 63 10.73 -1.54 -13.16
C ARG A 63 10.17 -2.12 -14.46
N PRO A 64 9.61 -1.30 -15.36
CA PRO A 64 9.31 -1.71 -16.71
C PRO A 64 10.56 -2.23 -17.44
N LEU A 65 10.39 -3.24 -18.29
CA LEU A 65 11.49 -3.74 -19.13
C LEU A 65 11.87 -2.71 -20.20
N VAL A 66 10.86 -2.15 -20.87
CA VAL A 66 10.99 -1.06 -21.83
C VAL A 66 10.73 0.25 -21.10
N GLU A 67 11.60 1.24 -21.32
CA GLU A 67 11.45 2.54 -20.71
C GLU A 67 10.19 3.25 -21.23
N PRO A 68 9.28 3.72 -20.36
CA PRO A 68 8.10 4.45 -20.79
C PRO A 68 8.45 5.80 -21.43
N SER A 69 7.56 6.30 -22.28
CA SER A 69 7.66 7.66 -22.84
C SER A 69 7.57 8.72 -21.74
N GLN A 70 7.93 9.95 -22.07
CA GLN A 70 7.83 11.07 -21.13
C GLN A 70 6.37 11.31 -20.69
N GLU A 71 5.42 11.24 -21.63
CA GLU A 71 3.99 11.35 -21.36
C GLU A 71 3.50 10.23 -20.42
N GLU A 72 3.97 8.99 -20.62
CA GLU A 72 3.63 7.87 -19.75
C GLU A 72 4.19 8.07 -18.33
N LYS A 73 5.45 8.52 -18.21
CA LYS A 73 6.07 8.82 -16.89
C LYS A 73 5.30 9.88 -16.13
N GLU A 74 4.93 10.97 -16.79
CA GLU A 74 4.15 12.08 -16.21
C GLU A 74 2.79 11.61 -15.70
N LYS A 75 2.15 10.67 -16.40
CA LYS A 75 0.89 10.07 -15.97
C LYS A 75 1.00 9.22 -14.70
N PHE A 76 2.17 8.66 -14.39
CA PHE A 76 2.34 7.73 -13.27
C PHE A 76 2.99 8.34 -12.03
N TRP A 77 3.88 9.32 -12.17
CA TRP A 77 4.72 9.79 -11.05
C TRP A 77 3.95 10.63 -10.01
N GLU A 78 2.98 11.42 -10.46
CA GLU A 78 2.19 12.31 -9.59
C GLU A 78 0.79 11.76 -9.30
N TYR A 79 0.47 10.58 -9.83
CA TYR A 79 -0.90 10.06 -9.82
C TYR A 79 -1.14 9.09 -8.67
N SER A 80 -1.95 9.49 -7.70
CA SER A 80 -2.58 8.59 -6.73
C SER A 80 -4.08 8.86 -6.67
N GLU A 81 -4.91 7.84 -6.96
CA GLU A 81 -6.35 7.89 -6.73
C GLU A 81 -6.81 6.81 -5.72
N PRO A 82 -7.63 7.18 -4.72
CA PRO A 82 -7.89 8.56 -4.30
C PRO A 82 -6.60 9.24 -3.83
N ILE A 83 -6.55 10.58 -3.93
CA ILE A 83 -5.44 11.37 -3.39
C ILE A 83 -5.31 11.04 -1.91
N GLN A 84 -4.14 10.54 -1.53
CA GLN A 84 -3.85 10.20 -0.14
C GLN A 84 -3.52 11.49 0.61
N LYS A 85 -4.25 11.76 1.68
CA LYS A 85 -4.06 12.94 2.54
C LYS A 85 -3.79 12.47 3.96
N GLU A 86 -2.87 13.15 4.63
CA GLU A 86 -2.64 12.96 6.05
C GLU A 86 -3.92 13.25 6.82
N ARG A 87 -4.18 12.48 7.88
CA ARG A 87 -5.37 12.70 8.70
C ARG A 87 -5.04 13.66 9.83
N PRO A 88 -5.87 14.68 10.10
CA PRO A 88 -5.59 15.64 11.16
C PRO A 88 -5.68 15.02 12.55
N ILE A 89 -6.39 13.90 12.70
CA ILE A 89 -6.65 13.23 13.97
C ILE A 89 -6.43 11.72 13.76
N PRO A 90 -5.87 10.99 14.75
CA PRO A 90 -5.85 9.53 14.77
C PRO A 90 -7.23 8.89 14.63
N LEU A 91 -7.24 7.63 14.18
CA LEU A 91 -8.48 6.84 14.15
C LEU A 91 -9.02 6.65 15.57
N ASP A 92 -10.32 6.85 15.73
CA ASP A 92 -11.02 6.51 16.97
C ASP A 92 -11.09 4.98 17.08
N ARG A 93 -10.83 4.45 18.27
CA ARG A 93 -10.84 3.00 18.53
C ARG A 93 -12.22 2.49 18.91
#